data_AF-A0A9P4V601-F1
#
_entry.id   AF-A0A9P4V601-F1
#
_cell.length_a   1.000
_cell.length_b   1.000
_cell.length_c   1.000
_cell.angle_alpha   90.00
_cell.angle_beta   90.00
_cell.angle_gamma   90.00
#
_symmetry.space_group_name_H-M   'P 1'
#
loop_
_entity.id
_entity.type
_entity.pdbx_description
1 polymer ?
#
loop_
_entity_poly.entity_id
_entity_poly.type
_entity_poly.pdbx_seq_one_letter_code
_entity_poly.pdbx_strand_id
1 'polypeptide(L)'
;DPKLFCPVLIERVKELRVEFETNANVTSVKLDDTEQSFSSVQIQRRSRGSTRHVPCRALVLAAGPRSDRVFSQLFPDARIKLPMNSTDAAGNHIRIKIPGWSP
;
A
#
# COMPACT_ATOMS: atom_id res chain seq x y z
N ASP A 1 -19.86 0.13 -9.13
CA ASP A 1 -19.04 -0.95 -8.54
C ASP A 1 -17.62 -0.40 -8.36
N PRO A 2 -17.13 -0.23 -7.12
CA PRO A 2 -15.77 0.25 -6.86
C PRO A 2 -14.70 -0.57 -7.60
N LYS A 3 -14.95 -1.85 -7.87
CA LYS A 3 -14.02 -2.69 -8.64
C LYS A 3 -13.84 -2.26 -10.09
N LEU A 4 -14.82 -1.55 -10.67
CA LEU A 4 -14.74 -1.03 -12.03
C LEU A 4 -13.91 0.25 -12.12
N PHE A 5 -13.68 0.94 -11.00
CA PHE A 5 -12.93 2.19 -10.97
C PHE A 5 -11.41 1.98 -10.94
N CYS A 6 -10.95 0.97 -10.20
CA CYS A 6 -9.52 0.68 -10.08
C CYS A 6 -8.81 0.40 -11.42
N PRO A 7 -9.38 -0.39 -12.35
CA PRO A 7 -8.79 -0.62 -13.67
C PRO A 7 -8.56 0.68 -14.45
N VAL A 8 -9.55 1.59 -14.46
CA VAL A 8 -9.46 2.88 -15.16
C VAL A 8 -8.32 3.73 -14.60
N LEU A 9 -8.19 3.80 -13.27
CA LEU A 9 -7.06 4.50 -12.64
C LEU A 9 -5.72 3.86 -12.98
N ILE A 10 -5.63 2.53 -12.99
CA ILE A 10 -4.40 1.82 -13.35
C ILE A 10 -3.99 2.17 -14.78
N GLU A 11 -4.92 2.20 -15.72
CA GLU A 11 -4.64 2.59 -17.11
C GLU A 11 -4.11 4.03 -17.18
N ARG A 12 -4.79 4.98 -16.52
CA ARG A 12 -4.37 6.38 -16.53
C ARG A 12 -2.98 6.60 -15.91
N VAL A 13 -2.66 5.85 -14.87
CA VAL A 13 -1.36 5.97 -14.17
C VAL A 13 -0.24 5.27 -14.95
N LYS A 14 -0.55 4.21 -15.72
CA LYS A 14 0.39 3.61 -16.68
C LYS A 14 0.77 4.57 -17.80
N GLU A 15 -0.15 5.40 -18.29
CA GLU A 15 0.15 6.44 -19.29
C GLU A 15 1.17 7.46 -18.77
N LEU A 16 1.20 7.69 -17.45
CA LEU A 16 2.20 8.52 -16.77
C LEU A 16 3.53 7.78 -16.51
N ARG A 17 3.69 6.57 -17.04
CA ARG A 17 4.89 5.71 -16.91
C ARG A 17 5.22 5.31 -15.46
N VAL A 18 4.21 5.26 -14.60
CA VAL A 18 4.39 4.73 -13.25
C VAL A 18 4.55 3.23 -13.31
N GLU A 19 5.58 2.72 -12.64
CA GLU A 19 5.82 1.29 -12.50
C GLU A 19 4.98 0.69 -11.38
N PHE A 20 4.43 -0.50 -11.64
CA PHE A 20 3.64 -1.24 -10.67
C PHE A 20 4.36 -2.53 -10.28
N GLU A 21 4.58 -2.71 -8.99
CA GLU A 21 5.06 -3.96 -8.43
C GLU A 21 3.95 -4.57 -7.57
N THR A 22 3.38 -5.67 -8.02
CA THR A 22 2.36 -6.43 -7.28
C THR A 22 2.99 -7.67 -6.64
N ASN A 23 2.30 -8.27 -5.66
CA ASN A 23 2.80 -9.45 -4.93
C ASN A 23 4.17 -9.23 -4.26
N ALA A 24 4.44 -7.99 -3.84
CA ALA A 24 5.64 -7.60 -3.14
C ALA A 24 5.30 -6.80 -1.88
N ASN A 25 6.22 -6.81 -0.90
CA ASN A 25 6.13 -5.99 0.29
C ASN A 25 7.38 -5.11 0.38
N VAL A 26 7.23 -3.87 0.86
CA VAL A 26 8.36 -3.04 1.27
C VAL A 26 8.80 -3.49 2.66
N THR A 27 10.08 -3.78 2.85
CA THR A 27 10.59 -4.36 4.10
C THR A 27 11.45 -3.41 4.91
N SER A 28 12.13 -2.45 4.27
CA SER A 28 12.96 -1.46 4.94
C SER A 28 13.11 -0.21 4.08
N VAL A 29 13.46 0.89 4.74
CA VAL A 29 13.78 2.19 4.15
C VAL A 29 15.24 2.50 4.47
N LYS A 30 15.99 2.99 3.49
CA LYS A 30 17.34 3.53 3.68
C LYS A 30 17.29 5.05 3.62
N LEU A 31 18.04 5.66 4.53
CA LEU A 31 18.26 7.09 4.58
C LEU A 31 19.59 7.41 3.91
N ASP A 32 19.71 8.65 3.47
CA ASP A 32 20.96 9.32 3.18
C ASP A 32 21.28 10.23 4.37
N ASP A 33 22.25 9.85 5.19
CA ASP A 33 22.60 10.60 6.40
C ASP A 33 23.22 11.96 6.09
N THR A 34 23.83 12.12 4.92
CA THR A 34 24.42 13.39 4.49
C THR A 34 23.36 14.39 4.04
N GLU A 35 22.33 13.94 3.34
CA GLU A 35 21.27 14.82 2.81
C GLU A 35 20.00 14.83 3.69
N GLN A 36 19.99 14.09 4.80
CA GLN A 36 18.81 13.89 5.66
C GLN A 36 17.55 13.51 4.85
N SER A 37 17.72 12.66 3.85
CA SER A 37 16.68 12.31 2.89
C SER A 37 16.50 10.80 2.76
N PHE A 38 15.43 10.37 2.08
CA PHE A 38 15.32 8.96 1.69
C PHE A 38 16.26 8.68 0.52
N SER A 39 16.95 7.54 0.57
CA SER A 39 17.82 7.09 -0.53
C SER A 39 17.18 5.95 -1.32
N SER A 40 16.62 4.95 -0.64
CA SER A 40 15.98 3.80 -1.29
C SER A 40 15.04 3.03 -0.38
N VAL A 41 14.22 2.17 -0.98
CA VAL A 41 13.44 1.15 -0.27
C VAL A 41 13.86 -0.25 -0.70
N GLN A 42 13.77 -1.19 0.23
CA GLN A 42 13.90 -2.61 -0.08
C GLN A 42 12.52 -3.21 -0.35
N ILE A 43 12.38 -3.86 -1.50
CA ILE A 43 11.17 -4.58 -1.90
C ILE A 43 11.47 -6.08 -1.91
N GLN A 44 10.60 -6.86 -1.27
CA GLN A 44 10.65 -8.32 -1.27
C GLN A 44 9.45 -8.91 -2.03
N ARG A 45 9.71 -9.69 -3.07
CA ARG A 45 8.66 -10.42 -3.82
C ARG A 45 8.24 -11.68 -3.10
N ARG A 46 6.94 -11.91 -2.94
CA ARG A 46 6.38 -13.07 -2.24
C ARG A 46 6.67 -14.40 -2.92
N SER A 47 6.74 -14.43 -4.25
CA SER A 47 6.83 -15.66 -5.04
C SER A 47 8.25 -16.21 -5.20
N ARG A 48 9.29 -15.41 -4.95
CA ARG A 48 10.68 -15.80 -5.26
C ARG A 48 11.68 -15.53 -4.14
N GLY A 49 11.25 -14.95 -3.02
CA GLY A 49 12.14 -14.51 -1.94
C GLY A 49 13.15 -13.42 -2.36
N SER A 50 13.14 -13.01 -3.63
CA SER A 50 14.08 -12.05 -4.19
C SER A 50 13.83 -10.67 -3.59
N THR A 51 14.90 -10.05 -3.10
CA THR A 51 14.92 -8.67 -2.63
C THR A 51 15.56 -7.78 -3.68
N ARG A 52 15.05 -6.55 -3.82
CA ARG A 52 15.69 -5.50 -4.63
C ARG A 52 15.59 -4.16 -3.95
N HIS A 53 16.55 -3.27 -4.21
CA HIS A 53 16.50 -1.88 -3.77
C HIS A 53 15.95 -1.00 -4.89
N VAL A 54 15.07 -0.06 -4.54
CA VAL A 54 14.53 0.94 -5.46
C VAL A 54 14.89 2.32 -4.93
N PRO A 55 15.67 3.13 -5.68
CA PRO A 55 15.98 4.50 -5.28
C PRO A 55 14.70 5.34 -5.14
N CYS A 56 14.60 6.13 -4.08
CA CYS A 56 13.47 7.01 -3.85
C CYS A 56 13.87 8.19 -2.97
N ARG A 57 13.33 9.37 -3.26
CA ARG A 57 13.56 10.60 -2.46
C ARG A 57 12.40 10.95 -1.53
N ALA A 58 11.24 10.35 -1.76
CA ALA A 58 10.03 10.57 -0.98
C ALA A 58 9.23 9.27 -0.88
N LEU A 59 8.49 9.12 0.22
CA LEU A 59 7.65 7.97 0.49
C LEU A 59 6.23 8.40 0.87
N VAL A 60 5.25 7.76 0.24
CA VAL A 60 3.83 7.94 0.57
C VAL A 60 3.29 6.59 1.03
N LEU A 61 2.74 6.54 2.24
CA LEU A 61 2.10 5.34 2.78
C LEU A 61 0.60 5.39 2.51
N ALA A 62 0.15 4.59 1.54
CA ALA A 62 -1.25 4.45 1.16
C ALA A 62 -1.76 3.01 1.36
N ALA A 63 -1.47 2.41 2.53
CA ALA A 63 -1.76 1.00 2.82
C ALA A 63 -3.16 0.75 3.42
N GLY A 64 -4.04 1.76 3.37
CA GLY A 64 -5.39 1.70 3.93
C GLY A 64 -5.36 1.42 5.44
N PRO A 65 -6.26 0.57 5.97
CA PRO A 65 -6.33 0.23 7.40
C PRO A 65 -5.06 -0.37 8.00
N ARG A 66 -4.09 -0.82 7.18
CA ARG A 66 -2.82 -1.41 7.64
C ARG A 66 -1.66 -0.41 7.67
N SER A 67 -1.93 0.88 7.49
CA SER A 67 -0.88 1.90 7.37
C SER A 67 -0.05 2.05 8.65
N ASP A 68 -0.67 1.90 9.81
CA ASP A 68 -0.01 1.86 11.12
C ASP A 68 1.01 0.72 11.22
N ARG A 69 0.63 -0.49 10.78
CA ARG A 69 1.50 -1.67 10.79
C ARG A 69 2.66 -1.52 9.83
N VAL A 70 2.40 -1.02 8.61
CA VAL A 70 3.45 -0.75 7.63
C VAL A 70 4.40 0.33 8.15
N PHE A 71 3.88 1.41 8.73
CA PHE A 71 4.71 2.48 9.30
C PHE A 71 5.60 1.94 10.42
N SER A 72 5.04 1.19 11.37
CA SER A 72 5.80 0.63 12.50
C SER A 72 6.87 -0.37 12.05
N GLN A 73 6.64 -1.09 10.95
CA GLN A 73 7.63 -1.98 10.36
C GLN A 73 8.79 -1.21 9.70
N LEU A 74 8.48 -0.12 8.99
CA LEU A 74 9.49 0.65 8.25
C LEU A 74 10.26 1.63 9.13
N PHE A 75 9.65 2.09 10.22
CA PHE A 75 10.20 3.07 11.15
C PHE A 75 10.06 2.57 12.60
N PRO A 76 10.76 1.49 12.99
CA PRO A 76 10.58 0.84 14.30
C PRO A 76 10.92 1.76 15.48
N ASP A 77 11.83 2.72 15.29
CA ASP A 77 12.24 3.67 16.33
C ASP A 77 11.40 4.96 16.34
N ALA A 78 10.40 5.07 15.47
CA ALA A 78 9.52 6.24 15.42
C ALA A 78 8.69 6.33 16.71
N ARG A 79 8.71 7.51 17.32
CA ARG A 79 7.87 7.81 18.50
C ARG A 79 6.43 8.16 18.14
N ILE A 80 6.17 8.43 16.86
CA ILE A 80 4.85 8.77 16.33
C ILE A 80 4.07 7.47 16.10
N LYS A 81 2.82 7.43 16.57
CA LYS A 81 1.86 6.38 16.24
C LYS A 81 0.82 6.95 15.30
N LEU A 82 0.57 6.27 14.18
CA LEU A 82 -0.51 6.67 13.28
C LEU A 82 -1.87 6.37 13.94
N PRO A 83 -2.84 7.31 13.93
CA PRO A 83 -4.13 7.14 14.57
C PRO A 83 -5.09 6.30 13.71
N MET A 84 -4.68 5.07 13.36
CA MET A 84 -5.51 4.13 12.61
C MET A 84 -6.23 3.21 13.61
N ASN A 85 -7.54 3.34 13.75
CA ASN A 85 -8.37 2.36 14.46
C ASN A 85 -9.22 1.59 13.44
N SER A 86 -8.70 0.46 12.97
CA SER A 86 -9.43 -0.39 12.01
C SER A 86 -10.45 -1.31 12.67
N THR A 87 -10.34 -1.54 13.98
CA THR A 87 -11.16 -2.51 14.71
C THR A 87 -12.60 -2.03 14.86
N ASP A 88 -12.80 -0.72 15.03
CA ASP A 88 -14.12 -0.13 15.24
C ASP A 88 -14.77 0.42 13.95
N ALA A 89 -14.13 0.22 12.79
CA ALA A 89 -14.56 0.80 11.50
C ALA A 89 -15.12 -0.24 10.51
N ALA A 90 -15.46 -1.45 10.97
CA ALA A 90 -15.95 -2.51 10.09
C ALA A 90 -17.37 -2.21 9.58
N GLY A 91 -17.52 -2.01 8.26
CA GLY A 91 -18.81 -1.89 7.58
C GLY A 91 -19.36 -3.25 7.16
N ASN A 92 -20.56 -3.60 7.61
CA ASN A 92 -21.26 -4.81 7.19
C ASN A 92 -22.30 -4.48 6.11
N HIS A 93 -22.47 -5.37 5.14
CA HIS A 93 -23.50 -5.23 4.11
C HIS A 93 -24.24 -6.56 3.90
N ILE A 94 -25.55 -6.48 3.71
CA ILE A 94 -26.40 -7.61 3.34
C ILE A 94 -27.07 -7.28 2.01
N ARG A 95 -27.05 -8.22 1.07
CA ARG A 95 -27.74 -8.08 -0.21
C ARG A 95 -29.04 -8.87 -0.15
N ILE A 96 -30.17 -8.17 -0.25
CA ILE A 96 -31.50 -8.78 -0.29
C ILE A 96 -32.00 -8.74 -1.74
N LYS A 97 -32.60 -9.84 -2.20
CA LYS A 97 -33.31 -9.91 -3.48
C LYS A 97 -34.78 -10.18 -3.21
N ILE A 98 -35.65 -9.58 -4.01
CA ILE A 98 -37.08 -9.91 -4.00
C ILE A 98 -37.30 -11.31 -4.61
N PRO A 99 -38.30 -12.07 -4.11
CA PRO A 99 -38.71 -13.33 -4.75
C PRO A 99 -39.01 -13.12 -6.23
N GLY A 100 -38.46 -13.96 -7.10
CA GLY A 100 -38.64 -13.87 -8.57
C GLY A 100 -37.60 -13.03 -9.32
N TRP A 101 -36.57 -12.49 -8.66
CA TRP A 101 -35.48 -11.81 -9.36
C TRP A 101 -34.68 -12.78 -10.26
N SER A 102 -34.58 -12.49 -11.56
CA SER A 102 -33.64 -13.11 -12.50
C SER A 102 -32.53 -12.12 -12.91
N PRO A 103 -31.30 -12.59 -13.19
CA PRO A 103 -30.16 -11.75 -13.59
C PRO A 103 -30.37 -10.95 -14.87
#